data_AF-A0A2R9BP17-F1
#
_entry.id   AF-A0A2R9BP17-F1
#
_cell.length_a   1.000
_cell.length_b   1.000
_cell.length_c   1.000
_cell.angle_alpha   90.00
_cell.angle_beta   90.00
_cell.angle_gamma   90.00
#
_symmetry.space_group_name_H-M   'P 1'
#
loop_
_entity.id
_entity.type
_entity.pdbx_description
1 polymer ?
#
loop_
_entity_poly.entity_id
_entity_poly.type
_entity_poly.pdbx_seq_one_letter_code
_entity_poly.pdbx_strand_id
1 'polypeptide(L)'
;MSTVKEQLIEKLIEDDENSQCKITIVGTGAVGMACAISILLKDLADELALVDVALDKLKGEMMDLQHGSLFFSTSKITSGKVDILTYIVWKISGLPVTRVIGSGCNLDSARFRYLIGEKLGVHPTSCHGWIIGEHGDSSVPLWSGVNVAGVALKTLDPKLGTDSDKEHWKNIHKQVIQRDYME
;
A
#
# COMPACT_ATOMS: atom_id res chain seq x y z
N MET A 1 -10.66 40.96 23.83
CA MET A 1 -9.45 41.29 23.05
C MET A 1 -9.44 40.37 21.84
N SER A 2 -9.33 40.90 20.62
CA SER A 2 -9.24 40.09 19.40
C SER A 2 -7.94 39.27 19.41
N THR A 3 -7.99 38.06 18.89
CA THR A 3 -6.79 37.21 18.78
C THR A 3 -5.86 37.72 17.67
N VAL A 4 -4.57 37.35 17.71
CA VAL A 4 -3.61 37.68 16.64
C VAL A 4 -4.10 37.15 15.28
N LYS A 5 -4.76 35.99 15.26
CA LYS A 5 -5.33 35.39 14.05
C LYS A 5 -6.40 36.29 13.42
N GLU A 6 -7.31 36.83 14.22
CA GLU A 6 -8.39 37.72 13.76
C GLU A 6 -7.87 39.07 13.25
N GLN A 7 -6.72 39.52 13.74
CA GLN A 7 -6.07 40.75 13.27
C GLN A 7 -5.31 40.54 11.95
N LEU A 8 -4.79 39.34 11.73
CA LEU A 8 -3.95 39.02 10.56
C LEU A 8 -4.76 38.46 9.39
N ILE A 9 -5.81 37.69 9.67
CA ILE A 9 -6.57 36.93 8.67
C ILE A 9 -8.05 37.27 8.80
N GLU A 10 -8.60 37.90 7.76
CA GLU A 10 -10.04 38.09 7.62
C GLU A 10 -10.67 36.82 7.06
N LYS A 11 -11.53 36.17 7.84
CA LYS A 11 -12.22 34.94 7.42
C LYS A 11 -13.42 35.31 6.55
N LEU A 12 -13.27 35.15 5.23
CA LEU A 12 -14.33 35.49 4.26
C LEU A 12 -15.44 34.43 4.18
N ILE A 13 -15.11 33.16 4.45
CA ILE A 13 -16.02 32.01 4.37
C ILE A 13 -15.66 31.06 5.53
N GLU A 14 -16.65 30.32 6.04
CA GLU A 14 -16.37 29.22 6.98
C GLU A 14 -15.50 28.15 6.33
N ASP A 15 -14.62 27.51 7.11
CA ASP A 15 -13.73 26.47 6.58
C ASP A 15 -14.60 25.25 6.24
N ASP A 16 -14.54 24.75 5.00
CA ASP A 16 -15.14 23.47 4.66
C ASP A 16 -14.25 22.36 5.25
N GLU A 17 -14.75 21.67 6.26
CA GLU A 17 -14.00 20.60 6.92
C GLU A 17 -13.93 19.30 6.08
N ASN A 18 -14.67 19.23 4.97
CA ASN A 18 -14.76 18.04 4.15
C ASN A 18 -13.57 17.92 3.18
N SER A 19 -12.82 16.85 3.37
CA SER A 19 -11.82 16.40 2.39
C SER A 19 -12.51 15.86 1.13
N GLN A 20 -11.93 16.18 -0.03
CA GLN A 20 -12.35 15.68 -1.33
C GLN A 20 -11.73 14.30 -1.62
N CYS A 21 -10.50 14.06 -1.14
CA CYS A 21 -9.72 12.83 -1.35
C CYS A 21 -9.06 12.32 -0.06
N LYS A 22 -9.89 11.78 0.84
CA LYS A 22 -9.42 11.17 2.09
C LYS A 22 -8.89 9.76 1.88
N ILE A 23 -7.66 9.50 2.30
CA ILE A 23 -7.09 8.14 2.38
C ILE A 23 -6.86 7.76 3.84
N THR A 24 -7.26 6.55 4.21
CA THR A 24 -7.05 6.01 5.56
C THR A 24 -6.11 4.81 5.50
N ILE A 25 -5.07 4.82 6.33
CA ILE A 25 -4.13 3.71 6.51
C ILE A 25 -4.37 3.08 7.87
N VAL A 26 -4.61 1.77 7.86
CA VAL A 26 -4.75 0.95 9.05
C VAL A 26 -3.44 0.21 9.29
N GLY A 27 -2.82 0.48 10.44
CA GLY A 27 -1.51 0.01 10.86
C GLY A 27 -0.42 1.06 10.58
N THR A 28 0.26 1.55 11.61
CA THR A 28 1.46 2.40 11.55
C THR A 28 2.72 1.56 11.79
N GLY A 29 2.77 0.37 11.20
CA GLY A 29 4.00 -0.43 11.05
C GLY A 29 4.92 0.16 9.97
N ALA A 30 6.06 -0.50 9.71
CA ALA A 30 6.98 -0.09 8.65
C ALA A 30 6.28 0.02 7.28
N VAL A 31 5.45 -0.98 6.95
CA VAL A 31 4.67 -0.99 5.70
C VAL A 31 3.66 0.16 5.66
N GLY A 32 2.91 0.38 6.74
CA GLY A 32 1.91 1.45 6.81
C GLY A 32 2.52 2.84 6.66
N MET A 33 3.66 3.08 7.31
CA MET A 33 4.39 4.34 7.18
C MET A 33 5.03 4.51 5.81
N ALA A 34 5.52 3.44 5.18
CA ALA A 34 6.01 3.47 3.80
C ALA A 34 4.87 3.83 2.81
N CYS A 35 3.65 3.33 3.04
CA CYS A 35 2.48 3.74 2.28
C CYS A 35 2.13 5.21 2.54
N ALA A 36 2.13 5.65 3.80
CA ALA A 36 1.84 7.04 4.19
C ALA A 36 2.75 8.03 3.48
N ILE A 37 4.07 7.83 3.57
CA ILE A 37 5.03 8.72 2.93
C ILE A 37 4.92 8.69 1.40
N SER A 38 4.63 7.53 0.81
CA SER A 38 4.45 7.39 -0.64
C SER A 38 3.19 8.13 -1.15
N ILE A 39 2.12 8.17 -0.36
CA ILE A 39 0.89 8.90 -0.67
C ILE A 39 1.13 10.40 -0.59
N LEU A 40 1.80 10.85 0.47
CA LEU A 40 2.14 12.26 0.70
C LEU A 40 3.08 12.80 -0.38
N LEU A 41 4.16 12.07 -0.70
CA LEU A 41 5.13 12.49 -1.73
C LEU A 41 4.58 12.50 -3.16
N LYS A 42 3.46 11.83 -3.42
CA LYS A 42 2.80 11.78 -4.73
C LYS A 42 1.57 12.69 -4.80
N ASP A 43 1.30 13.46 -3.75
CA ASP A 43 0.13 14.34 -3.63
C ASP A 43 -1.20 13.64 -3.96
N LEU A 44 -1.37 12.40 -3.48
CA LEU A 44 -2.55 11.57 -3.80
C LEU A 44 -3.75 11.81 -2.88
N ALA A 45 -3.55 12.51 -1.76
CA ALA A 45 -4.59 12.77 -0.76
C ALA A 45 -4.52 14.21 -0.24
N ASP A 46 -5.67 14.82 -0.01
CA ASP A 46 -5.79 16.09 0.71
C ASP A 46 -5.98 15.86 2.23
N GLU A 47 -6.46 14.68 2.62
CA GLU A 47 -6.52 14.21 4.00
C GLU A 47 -5.97 12.77 4.13
N LEU A 48 -5.00 12.59 5.03
CA LEU A 48 -4.48 11.28 5.40
C LEU A 48 -4.91 10.94 6.84
N ALA A 49 -5.54 9.79 7.03
CA ALA A 49 -5.89 9.27 8.35
C ALA A 49 -5.05 8.03 8.68
N LEU A 50 -4.37 8.04 9.82
CA LEU A 50 -3.61 6.89 10.33
C LEU A 50 -4.38 6.20 11.44
N VAL A 51 -4.38 4.88 11.47
CA VAL A 51 -5.15 4.16 12.48
C VAL A 51 -4.36 2.99 13.02
N ASP A 52 -4.16 2.90 14.33
CA ASP A 52 -3.40 1.81 14.96
C ASP A 52 -3.89 1.54 16.39
N VAL A 53 -3.57 0.36 16.91
CA VAL A 53 -3.83 -0.04 18.30
C VAL A 53 -2.80 0.58 19.26
N ALA A 54 -1.57 0.78 18.81
CA ALA A 54 -0.47 1.35 19.57
C ALA A 54 -0.53 2.88 19.55
N LEU A 55 -1.30 3.47 20.47
CA LEU A 55 -1.56 4.92 20.51
C LEU A 55 -0.32 5.81 20.58
N ASP A 56 0.68 5.45 21.38
CA ASP A 56 1.87 6.29 21.54
C ASP A 56 2.71 6.29 20.27
N LYS A 57 2.83 5.13 19.63
CA LYS A 57 3.46 4.99 18.31
C LYS A 57 2.69 5.80 17.27
N LEU A 58 1.38 5.61 17.18
CA LEU A 58 0.51 6.31 16.25
C LEU A 58 0.65 7.84 16.36
N LYS A 59 0.66 8.38 17.58
CA LYS A 59 0.86 9.81 17.83
C LYS A 59 2.26 10.25 17.40
N GLY A 60 3.29 9.47 17.72
CA GLY A 60 4.67 9.75 17.30
C GLY A 60 4.80 9.86 15.79
N GLU A 61 4.34 8.84 15.07
CA GLU A 61 4.38 8.77 13.60
C GLU A 61 3.56 9.90 12.95
N MET A 62 2.38 10.19 13.50
CA MET A 62 1.56 11.32 13.04
C MET A 62 2.27 12.66 13.20
N MET A 63 2.86 12.93 14.37
CA MET A 63 3.58 14.18 14.63
C MET A 63 4.78 14.32 13.70
N ASP A 64 5.48 13.23 13.42
CA ASP A 64 6.63 13.22 12.51
C ASP A 64 6.21 13.60 11.08
N LEU A 65 5.12 13.02 10.57
CA LEU A 65 4.56 13.43 9.28
C LEU A 65 4.05 14.88 9.27
N GLN A 66 3.47 15.36 10.37
CA GLN A 66 3.03 16.75 10.49
C GLN A 66 4.20 17.73 10.50
N HIS A 67 5.33 17.40 11.13
CA HIS A 67 6.55 18.20 11.03
C HIS A 67 7.09 18.23 9.59
N GLY A 68 6.90 17.12 8.85
CA GLY A 68 7.20 17.02 7.43
C GLY A 68 6.23 17.78 6.50
N SER A 69 5.14 18.37 7.01
CA SER A 69 4.12 19.08 6.20
C SER A 69 4.68 20.19 5.31
N LEU A 70 5.87 20.71 5.62
CA LEU A 70 6.59 21.65 4.76
C LEU A 70 6.91 21.08 3.36
N PHE A 71 6.97 19.76 3.22
CA PHE A 71 7.32 19.06 1.99
C PHE A 71 6.12 18.44 1.27
N PHE A 72 4.90 18.59 1.80
CA PHE A 72 3.69 17.94 1.28
C PHE A 72 2.60 18.97 0.98
N SER A 73 1.80 18.71 -0.06
CA SER A 73 0.63 19.53 -0.37
C SER A 73 -0.60 19.15 0.48
N THR A 74 -0.54 18.00 1.16
CA THR A 74 -1.60 17.46 2.03
C THR A 74 -1.74 18.31 3.29
N SER A 75 -2.91 18.94 3.46
CA SER A 75 -3.15 19.90 4.54
C SER A 75 -3.61 19.26 5.85
N LYS A 76 -4.07 17.99 5.83
CA LYS A 76 -4.73 17.38 7.00
C LYS A 76 -4.26 15.94 7.24
N ILE A 77 -3.59 15.74 8.38
CA ILE A 77 -3.18 14.42 8.87
C ILE A 77 -3.89 14.14 10.19
N THR A 78 -4.72 13.09 10.24
CA THR A 78 -5.55 12.71 11.40
C THR A 78 -5.23 11.28 11.87
N SER A 79 -5.58 10.92 13.11
CA SER A 79 -5.28 9.60 13.65
C SER A 79 -6.38 9.07 14.57
N GLY A 80 -6.53 7.74 14.63
CA GLY A 80 -7.55 7.07 15.43
C GLY A 80 -7.18 5.62 15.81
N LYS A 81 -8.10 4.90 16.46
CA LYS A 81 -7.96 3.47 16.78
C LYS A 81 -8.73 2.61 15.79
N VAL A 82 -8.22 1.44 15.42
CA VAL A 82 -8.90 0.47 14.53
C VAL A 82 -8.71 -0.97 14.96
N ASP A 83 -9.72 -1.77 14.63
CA ASP A 83 -9.74 -3.24 14.67
C ASP A 83 -9.67 -3.83 13.23
N ILE A 84 -8.77 -4.81 13.03
CA ILE A 84 -7.77 -4.79 11.94
C ILE A 84 -8.08 -5.55 10.63
N LEU A 85 -9.13 -6.37 10.52
CA LEU A 85 -9.35 -7.10 9.26
C LEU A 85 -10.16 -6.26 8.27
N THR A 86 -9.70 -6.07 7.03
CA THR A 86 -10.41 -5.35 5.95
C THR A 86 -11.90 -5.71 5.85
N TYR A 87 -12.23 -6.99 6.04
CA TYR A 87 -13.61 -7.47 6.12
C TYR A 87 -14.36 -6.93 7.35
N ILE A 88 -13.73 -6.95 8.53
CA ILE A 88 -14.27 -6.37 9.77
C ILE A 88 -14.43 -4.86 9.62
N VAL A 89 -13.44 -4.16 9.05
CA VAL A 89 -13.52 -2.71 8.75
C VAL A 89 -14.70 -2.42 7.83
N TRP A 90 -14.90 -3.22 6.78
CA TRP A 90 -16.07 -3.09 5.92
C TRP A 90 -17.39 -3.31 6.68
N LYS A 91 -17.48 -4.38 7.48
CA LYS A 91 -18.68 -4.70 8.25
C LYS A 91 -19.03 -3.66 9.31
N ILE A 92 -18.03 -3.12 10.00
CA ILE A 92 -18.23 -2.12 11.07
C ILE A 92 -18.49 -0.73 10.48
N SER A 93 -17.79 -0.34 9.42
CA SER A 93 -17.92 1.01 8.85
C SER A 93 -19.24 1.25 8.13
N GLY A 94 -19.93 0.20 7.68
CA GLY A 94 -21.15 0.31 6.87
C GLY A 94 -20.91 0.94 5.49
N LEU A 95 -19.64 1.14 5.11
CA LEU A 95 -19.27 1.70 3.82
C LEU A 95 -19.55 0.72 2.67
N PRO A 96 -19.81 1.22 1.45
CA PRO A 96 -19.80 0.37 0.26
C PRO A 96 -18.47 -0.39 0.14
N VAL A 97 -18.49 -1.65 -0.31
CA VAL A 97 -17.28 -2.47 -0.51
C VAL A 97 -16.23 -1.80 -1.39
N THR A 98 -16.64 -0.90 -2.28
CA THR A 98 -15.76 -0.11 -3.16
C THR A 98 -14.90 0.92 -2.41
N ARG A 99 -15.19 1.18 -1.14
CA ARG A 99 -14.47 2.16 -0.31
C ARG A 99 -13.60 1.55 0.77
N VAL A 100 -13.51 0.21 0.83
CA VAL A 100 -12.66 -0.49 1.79
C VAL A 100 -11.75 -1.43 1.00
N ILE A 101 -10.51 -1.00 0.81
CA ILE A 101 -9.51 -1.72 0.00
C ILE A 101 -8.40 -2.19 0.95
N GLY A 102 -8.11 -3.48 0.96
CA GLY A 102 -6.92 -4.02 1.59
C GLY A 102 -5.74 -3.98 0.63
N SER A 103 -4.52 -3.78 1.13
CA SER A 103 -3.30 -3.87 0.32
C SER A 103 -3.15 -5.25 -0.34
N GLY A 104 -3.61 -6.30 0.34
CA GLY A 104 -3.64 -7.68 -0.17
C GLY A 104 -2.29 -8.11 -0.72
N CYS A 105 -2.30 -8.76 -1.88
CA CYS A 105 -1.10 -9.26 -2.56
C CYS A 105 -0.42 -8.22 -3.48
N ASN A 106 -0.66 -6.91 -3.28
CA ASN A 106 -0.04 -5.88 -4.13
C ASN A 106 1.49 -5.84 -3.96
N LEU A 107 1.96 -5.93 -2.71
CA LEU A 107 3.39 -5.97 -2.41
C LEU A 107 4.02 -7.28 -2.89
N ASP A 108 3.34 -8.41 -2.69
CA ASP A 108 3.75 -9.72 -3.21
C ASP A 108 3.92 -9.67 -4.74
N SER A 109 2.95 -9.08 -5.44
CA SER A 109 3.01 -8.92 -6.90
C SER A 109 4.16 -8.02 -7.32
N ALA A 110 4.44 -6.94 -6.58
CA ALA A 110 5.59 -6.08 -6.85
C ALA A 110 6.93 -6.83 -6.66
N ARG A 111 7.08 -7.57 -5.57
CA ARG A 111 8.25 -8.42 -5.29
C ARG A 111 8.41 -9.52 -6.33
N PHE A 112 7.31 -10.14 -6.74
CA PHE A 112 7.30 -11.15 -7.79
C PHE A 112 7.82 -10.59 -9.11
N ARG A 113 7.34 -9.41 -9.51
CA ARG A 113 7.81 -8.70 -10.71
C ARG A 113 9.27 -8.29 -10.60
N TYR A 114 9.73 -7.89 -9.41
CA TYR A 114 11.13 -7.58 -9.13
C TYR A 114 12.03 -8.77 -9.39
N LEU A 115 11.73 -9.93 -8.79
CA LEU A 115 12.53 -11.14 -8.93
C LEU A 115 12.49 -11.73 -10.35
N ILE A 116 11.34 -11.63 -11.03
CA ILE A 116 11.27 -11.97 -12.47
C ILE A 116 12.19 -11.07 -13.27
N GLY A 117 12.17 -9.76 -13.00
CA GLY A 117 13.03 -8.78 -13.66
C GLY A 117 14.51 -9.04 -13.43
N GLU A 118 14.90 -9.35 -12.19
CA GLU A 118 16.27 -9.74 -11.83
C GLU A 118 16.72 -10.98 -12.61
N LYS A 119 15.88 -12.02 -12.67
CA LYS A 119 16.20 -13.27 -13.38
C LYS A 119 16.33 -13.08 -14.90
N LEU A 120 15.53 -12.18 -15.49
CA LEU A 120 15.52 -11.94 -16.94
C LEU A 120 16.43 -10.79 -17.38
N GLY A 121 17.00 -10.02 -16.46
CA GLY A 121 17.75 -8.80 -16.77
C GLY A 121 16.85 -7.69 -17.36
N VAL A 122 15.57 -7.66 -16.98
CA VAL A 122 14.58 -6.70 -17.47
C VAL A 122 14.04 -5.88 -16.31
N HIS A 123 13.81 -4.58 -16.51
CA HIS A 123 13.27 -3.74 -15.45
C HIS A 123 11.86 -4.21 -15.02
N PRO A 124 11.52 -4.25 -13.71
CA PRO A 124 10.25 -4.80 -13.21
C PRO A 124 8.99 -4.13 -13.75
N THR A 125 9.10 -2.91 -14.27
CA THR A 125 7.99 -2.21 -14.96
C THR A 125 7.56 -2.94 -16.23
N SER A 126 8.49 -3.62 -16.90
CA SER A 126 8.25 -4.38 -18.14
C SER A 126 8.01 -5.87 -17.89
N CYS A 127 8.08 -6.30 -16.63
CA CYS A 127 7.72 -7.64 -16.18
C CYS A 127 6.31 -7.61 -15.59
N HIS A 128 5.41 -8.41 -16.15
CA HIS A 128 4.03 -8.50 -15.71
C HIS A 128 3.79 -9.87 -15.09
N GLY A 129 3.31 -9.87 -13.85
CA GLY A 129 3.03 -11.07 -13.07
C GLY A 129 2.22 -10.68 -11.83
N TRP A 130 1.36 -11.58 -11.39
CA TRP A 130 0.38 -11.32 -10.33
C TRP A 130 0.43 -12.44 -9.30
N ILE A 131 0.42 -12.05 -8.04
CA ILE A 131 0.11 -12.92 -6.91
C ILE A 131 -1.26 -12.50 -6.38
N ILE A 132 -2.15 -13.47 -6.17
CA ILE A 132 -3.51 -13.24 -5.67
C ILE A 132 -3.81 -14.17 -4.49
N GLY A 133 -4.95 -13.95 -3.85
CA GLY A 133 -5.40 -14.75 -2.72
C GLY A 133 -5.07 -14.06 -1.39
N GLU A 134 -4.77 -14.88 -0.38
CA GLU A 134 -4.29 -14.40 0.91
C GLU A 134 -2.83 -13.97 0.79
N HIS A 135 -2.48 -12.88 1.45
CA HIS A 135 -1.09 -12.44 1.55
C HIS A 135 -0.33 -13.38 2.50
N GLY A 136 0.86 -13.84 2.09
CA GLY A 136 1.67 -14.80 2.84
C GLY A 136 1.66 -16.22 2.24
N ASP A 137 1.70 -17.24 3.12
CA ASP A 137 1.99 -18.64 2.77
C ASP A 137 1.01 -19.27 1.76
N SER A 138 -0.24 -18.86 1.78
CA SER A 138 -1.34 -19.36 0.94
C SER A 138 -1.56 -18.52 -0.32
N SER A 139 -0.68 -17.55 -0.59
CA SER A 139 -0.71 -16.74 -1.80
C SER A 139 -0.52 -17.58 -3.07
N VAL A 140 -1.17 -17.18 -4.16
CA VAL A 140 -1.21 -17.94 -5.41
C VAL A 140 -0.57 -17.15 -6.56
N PRO A 141 0.59 -17.59 -7.08
CA PRO A 141 1.22 -16.97 -8.25
C PRO A 141 0.50 -17.40 -9.54
N LEU A 142 0.04 -16.42 -10.33
CA LEU A 142 -0.66 -16.67 -11.58
C LEU A 142 0.30 -16.87 -12.76
N TRP A 143 0.95 -18.03 -12.82
CA TRP A 143 1.93 -18.38 -13.86
C TRP A 143 1.41 -18.24 -15.29
N SER A 144 0.11 -18.48 -15.53
CA SER A 144 -0.51 -18.29 -16.85
C SER A 144 -0.56 -16.83 -17.30
N GLY A 145 -0.56 -15.88 -16.37
CA GLY A 145 -0.58 -14.44 -16.67
C GLY A 145 0.81 -13.81 -16.74
N VAL A 146 1.87 -14.55 -16.44
CA VAL A 146 3.23 -14.02 -16.44
C VAL A 146 3.71 -13.76 -17.86
N ASN A 147 4.08 -12.51 -18.15
CA ASN A 147 4.50 -12.11 -19.49
C ASN A 147 5.50 -10.93 -19.45
N VAL A 148 6.28 -10.81 -20.52
CA VAL A 148 7.14 -9.66 -20.81
C VAL A 148 6.81 -9.19 -22.22
N ALA A 149 6.51 -7.89 -22.38
CA ALA A 149 6.08 -7.31 -23.66
C ALA A 149 4.92 -8.08 -24.34
N GLY A 150 4.00 -8.64 -23.54
CA GLY A 150 2.86 -9.42 -24.02
C GLY A 150 3.16 -10.88 -24.39
N VAL A 151 4.43 -11.31 -24.34
CA VAL A 151 4.80 -12.71 -24.60
C VAL A 151 4.67 -13.51 -23.31
N ALA A 152 3.73 -14.47 -23.29
CA ALA A 152 3.46 -15.31 -22.13
C ALA A 152 4.60 -16.32 -21.89
N LEU A 153 5.20 -16.28 -20.70
CA LEU A 153 6.31 -17.17 -20.34
C LEU A 153 5.87 -18.63 -20.34
N LYS A 154 4.62 -18.91 -19.94
CA LYS A 154 4.07 -20.27 -19.92
C LYS A 154 3.89 -20.88 -21.31
N THR A 155 3.81 -20.06 -22.36
CA THR A 155 3.78 -20.53 -23.75
C THR A 155 5.18 -20.93 -24.22
N LEU A 156 6.21 -20.24 -23.72
CA LEU A 156 7.62 -20.56 -24.01
C LEU A 156 8.10 -21.77 -23.21
N ASP A 157 7.73 -21.84 -21.93
CA ASP A 157 7.95 -22.99 -21.06
C ASP A 157 6.61 -23.47 -20.45
N PRO A 158 6.00 -24.53 -21.01
CA PRO A 158 4.77 -25.10 -20.47
C PRO A 158 4.88 -25.61 -19.02
N LYS A 159 6.11 -25.90 -18.55
CA LYS A 159 6.38 -26.40 -17.20
C LYS A 159 6.61 -25.29 -16.18
N LEU A 160 6.57 -24.02 -16.60
CA LEU A 160 6.75 -22.86 -15.73
C LEU A 160 5.92 -22.96 -14.45
N GLY A 161 6.60 -22.85 -13.30
CA GLY A 161 5.96 -22.88 -11.99
C GLY A 161 5.58 -24.27 -11.47
N THR A 162 5.89 -25.34 -12.22
CA THR A 162 5.75 -26.73 -11.75
C THR A 162 7.02 -27.23 -11.09
N ASP A 163 6.95 -28.36 -10.37
CA ASP A 163 8.14 -28.99 -9.77
C ASP A 163 9.05 -29.64 -10.83
N SER A 164 8.56 -29.80 -12.06
CA SER A 164 9.30 -30.38 -13.20
C SER A 164 10.05 -29.35 -14.05
N ASP A 165 9.97 -28.08 -13.66
CA ASP A 165 10.64 -26.94 -14.27
C ASP A 165 12.16 -27.00 -14.01
N LYS A 166 12.96 -26.90 -15.09
CA LYS A 166 14.43 -26.92 -15.04
C LYS A 166 15.03 -25.65 -14.48
N GLU A 167 14.35 -24.53 -14.66
CA GLU A 167 14.80 -23.22 -14.20
C GLU A 167 14.24 -22.86 -12.82
N HIS A 168 13.45 -23.76 -12.23
CA HIS A 168 12.88 -23.65 -10.88
C HIS A 168 12.17 -22.32 -10.62
N TRP A 169 11.33 -21.84 -11.55
CA TRP A 169 10.59 -20.59 -11.40
C TRP A 169 9.69 -20.57 -10.16
N LYS A 170 9.21 -21.74 -9.72
CA LYS A 170 8.46 -21.89 -8.46
C LYS A 170 9.22 -21.34 -7.24
N ASN A 171 10.55 -21.33 -7.25
CA ASN A 171 11.36 -20.76 -6.17
C ASN A 171 11.23 -19.24 -6.06
N ILE A 172 10.88 -18.54 -7.15
CA ILE A 172 10.61 -17.10 -7.09
C ILE A 172 9.44 -16.82 -6.15
N HIS A 173 8.35 -17.59 -6.25
CA HIS A 173 7.20 -17.41 -5.34
C HIS A 173 7.58 -17.74 -3.89
N LYS A 174 8.38 -18.78 -3.65
CA LYS A 174 8.91 -19.08 -2.30
C LYS A 174 9.73 -17.92 -1.74
N GLN A 175 10.54 -17.26 -2.55
CA GLN A 175 11.31 -16.09 -2.12
C GLN A 175 10.42 -14.88 -1.82
N VAL A 176 9.30 -14.71 -2.53
CA VAL A 176 8.34 -13.65 -2.21
C VAL A 176 7.78 -13.85 -0.80
N ILE A 177 7.34 -15.07 -0.48
CA ILE A 177 6.79 -15.42 0.83
C ILE A 177 7.85 -15.33 1.93
N GLN A 178 9.04 -15.91 1.72
CA GLN A 178 10.08 -15.98 2.75
C GLN A 178 10.60 -14.60 3.20
N ARG A 179 10.52 -13.60 2.32
CA ARG A 179 10.95 -12.24 2.66
C ARG A 179 10.00 -11.50 3.60
N ASP A 180 8.76 -11.98 3.78
CA ASP A 180 7.86 -11.45 4.81
C ASP A 180 8.29 -11.81 6.24
N TYR A 181 9.16 -12.81 6.41
CA TYR A 181 9.63 -13.30 7.71
C TYR A 181 11.05 -12.88 8.07
N MET A 182 11.69 -12.06 7.22
CA MET A 182 13.07 -11.57 7.41
C MET A 182 13.13 -10.10 7.87
N GLU A 183 11.99 -9.46 8.13
CA GLU A 183 11.86 -8.09 8.68
C GLU A 183 11.53 -8.10 10.18
#